data_AF-A0A7Y5EX92-F1
#
_entry.id   AF-A0A7Y5EX92-F1
#
_cell.length_a   1.000
_cell.length_b   1.000
_cell.length_c   1.000
_cell.angle_alpha   90.00
_cell.angle_beta   90.00
_cell.angle_gamma   90.00
#
_symmetry.space_group_name_H-M   'P 1'
#
loop_
_entity.id
_entity.type
_entity.pdbx_description
1 polymer ?
#
loop_
_entity_poly.entity_id
_entity_poly.type
_entity_poly.pdbx_seq_one_letter_code
_entity_poly.pdbx_strand_id
1 'polypeptide(L)'
;MTREQYRQSESQRRALERFQETPTPQSAENLIRSIRDWRGHLQELGTRLTPEQQSAIDAARQTIRSQAEQAVLQNPQFQGLTFDAPGTPGFRSDIDIGVRPADTSRLTTPEAVAREIQRAGEAADALNREITRRTGGEPDRTLDVNVYPWTGIDAPLQVPAGQQGRVTRAFDVASLVELRRTMSPEAFAQFRDQMLAQFNPNDPNSPAGQRRFEAQSRAQLEAQFREAQQIADRLTSAVQTEAQRLATAEPGLSERGRQIRAQEMVMQSIRRRLVAALRQTPVDHAEVARLQAEMLMMQPGAYGTRAGIADVVGFQQPLARAADSTTHYPVDTMDGRQIQISEGARQYMERTGARGLAEQAQSATSSLAQMEAHMHQPTSQAQAIELLRQTYKYSRRIEYASTMAGAGDSVPEMSRHTREPASLQRMVEGWARQNGVGGTFEQQAWAYAQSRLGWARQAVVNLRTRSLTQQVSTGSLPPARDDERRQ
;
A
#
# COMPACT_ATOMS: atom_id res chain seq x y z
N MET A 1 31.89 21.02 13.12
CA MET A 1 30.68 21.75 12.68
C MET A 1 31.13 22.90 11.78
N THR A 2 30.64 22.98 10.54
CA THR A 2 31.05 24.00 9.56
C THR A 2 30.34 25.34 9.81
N ARG A 3 30.86 26.45 9.26
CA ARG A 3 30.23 27.79 9.36
C ARG A 3 28.79 27.81 8.81
N GLU A 4 28.50 27.01 7.78
CA GLU A 4 27.14 26.86 7.24
C GLU A 4 26.22 26.10 8.18
N GLN A 5 26.70 25.00 8.79
CA GLN A 5 25.93 24.23 9.78
C GLN A 5 25.57 25.09 11.00
N TYR A 6 26.47 25.99 11.43
CA TYR A 6 26.21 26.93 12.53
C TYR A 6 25.16 28.00 12.15
N ARG A 7 25.25 28.59 10.95
CA ARG A 7 24.27 29.58 10.48
C ARG A 7 22.87 28.97 10.30
N GLN A 8 22.81 27.73 9.82
CA GLN A 8 21.57 27.01 9.64
C GLN A 8 20.90 26.71 10.99
N SER A 9 21.66 26.25 11.99
CA SER A 9 21.13 25.99 13.35
C SER A 9 20.65 27.25 14.05
N GLU A 10 21.35 28.39 13.88
CA GLU A 10 20.93 29.66 14.46
C GLU A 10 19.64 30.19 13.80
N SER A 11 19.49 30.03 12.48
CA SER A 11 18.28 30.42 11.77
C SER A 11 17.05 29.61 12.20
N GLN A 12 17.23 28.30 12.41
CA GLN A 12 16.19 27.39 12.88
C GLN A 12 15.76 27.73 14.31
N ARG A 13 16.74 28.00 15.20
CA ARG A 13 16.47 28.44 16.57
C ARG A 13 15.65 29.72 16.60
N ARG A 14 16.05 30.74 15.84
CA ARG A 14 15.31 32.02 15.75
C ARG A 14 13.93 31.88 15.13
N ALA A 15 13.72 30.90 14.24
CA ALA A 15 12.40 30.61 13.68
C ALA A 15 11.50 29.94 14.71
N LEU A 16 12.04 29.01 15.51
CA LEU A 16 11.32 28.35 16.59
C LEU A 16 10.95 29.33 17.72
N GLU A 17 11.90 30.16 18.16
CA GLU A 17 11.67 31.20 19.18
C GLU A 17 10.52 32.14 18.75
N ARG A 18 10.57 32.67 17.52
CA ARG A 18 9.52 33.54 16.97
C ARG A 18 8.16 32.84 16.83
N PHE A 19 8.17 31.56 16.45
CA PHE A 19 6.94 30.79 16.37
C PHE A 19 6.32 30.55 17.75
N GLN A 20 7.14 30.23 18.76
CA GLN A 20 6.68 30.00 20.13
C GLN A 20 6.11 31.27 20.77
N GLU A 21 6.71 32.43 20.49
CA GLU A 21 6.21 33.75 20.94
C GLU A 21 4.91 34.15 20.25
N THR A 22 4.72 33.78 18.98
CA THR A 22 3.55 34.19 18.18
C THR A 22 3.13 33.07 17.22
N PRO A 23 2.36 32.07 17.67
CA PRO A 23 2.03 30.87 16.88
C PRO A 23 0.90 31.15 15.88
N THR A 24 1.26 31.78 14.77
CA THR A 24 0.36 32.08 13.65
C THR A 24 0.67 31.16 12.47
N PRO A 25 -0.25 31.00 11.49
CA PRO A 25 0.05 30.25 10.28
C PRO A 25 1.31 30.77 9.56
N GLN A 26 1.54 32.09 9.54
CA GLN A 26 2.70 32.69 8.88
C GLN A 26 4.03 32.37 9.59
N SER A 27 4.08 32.43 10.92
CA SER A 27 5.29 32.06 11.67
C SER A 27 5.55 30.56 11.62
N ALA A 28 4.50 29.73 11.60
CA ALA A 28 4.58 28.30 11.38
C ALA A 28 5.11 27.95 9.97
N GLU A 29 4.65 28.63 8.91
CA GLU A 29 5.22 28.46 7.57
C GLU A 29 6.73 28.76 7.54
N ASN A 30 7.14 29.85 8.20
CA ASN A 30 8.56 30.22 8.29
C ASN A 30 9.37 29.15 9.04
N LEU A 31 8.81 28.58 10.11
CA LEU A 31 9.41 27.47 10.85
C LEU A 31 9.60 26.23 9.96
N ILE A 32 8.55 25.83 9.23
CA ILE A 32 8.59 24.70 8.28
C ILE A 32 9.69 24.91 7.23
N ARG A 33 9.74 26.09 6.61
CA ARG A 33 10.74 26.43 5.57
C ARG A 33 12.17 26.49 6.11
N SER A 34 12.35 26.76 7.41
CA SER A 34 13.67 26.83 8.06
C SER A 34 14.16 25.45 8.50
N ILE A 35 13.27 24.60 9.03
CA ILE A 35 13.63 23.27 9.51
C ILE A 35 13.74 22.27 8.36
N ARG A 36 12.77 22.26 7.42
CA ARG A 36 12.72 21.35 6.26
C ARG A 36 12.85 19.86 6.62
N ASP A 37 12.39 19.52 7.81
CA ASP A 37 12.51 18.18 8.39
C ASP A 37 11.33 17.92 9.33
N TRP A 38 10.25 17.44 8.73
CA TRP A 38 9.00 17.13 9.37
C TRP A 38 9.14 15.93 10.31
N ARG A 39 9.46 14.76 9.76
CA ARG A 39 9.51 13.49 10.52
C ARG A 39 10.61 13.45 11.59
N GLY A 40 11.65 14.25 11.44
CA GLY A 40 12.64 14.47 12.48
C GLY A 40 12.23 15.62 13.41
N HIS A 41 12.86 16.77 13.20
CA HIS A 41 12.82 17.88 14.14
C HIS A 41 11.42 18.44 14.44
N LEU A 42 10.52 18.59 13.45
CA LEU A 42 9.19 19.18 13.71
C LEU A 42 8.26 18.23 14.48
N GLN A 43 8.21 16.95 14.13
CA GLN A 43 7.40 15.98 14.87
C GLN A 43 7.90 15.78 16.29
N GLU A 44 9.23 15.73 16.50
CA GLU A 44 9.83 15.67 17.83
C GLU A 44 9.46 16.89 18.68
N LEU A 45 9.52 18.10 18.09
CA LEU A 45 9.09 19.33 18.75
C LEU A 45 7.63 19.24 19.21
N GLY A 46 6.75 18.59 18.44
CA GLY A 46 5.35 18.38 18.79
C GLY A 46 5.10 17.76 20.16
N THR A 47 6.05 17.00 20.71
CA THR A 47 5.94 16.48 22.09
C THR A 47 6.04 17.57 23.17
N ARG A 48 6.54 18.76 22.79
CA ARG A 48 6.81 19.91 23.66
C ARG A 48 6.00 21.16 23.26
N LEU A 49 5.27 21.11 22.15
CA LEU A 49 4.42 22.20 21.67
C LEU A 49 3.02 22.13 22.29
N THR A 50 2.40 23.29 22.53
CA THR A 50 0.99 23.36 22.97
C THR A 50 0.05 22.92 21.84
N PRO A 51 -1.20 22.52 22.14
CA PRO A 51 -2.19 22.20 21.12
C PRO A 51 -2.42 23.34 20.11
N GLU A 52 -2.39 24.59 20.55
CA GLU A 52 -2.54 25.77 19.68
C GLU A 52 -1.38 25.89 18.69
N GLN A 53 -0.15 25.64 19.16
CA GLN A 53 1.05 25.64 18.32
C GLN A 53 1.01 24.49 17.29
N GLN A 54 0.62 23.30 17.72
CA GLN A 54 0.46 22.16 16.80
C GLN A 54 -0.59 22.48 15.72
N SER A 55 -1.73 23.05 16.11
CA SER A 55 -2.79 23.48 15.19
C SER A 55 -2.31 24.55 14.19
N ALA A 56 -1.50 25.52 14.63
CA ALA A 56 -0.92 26.53 13.74
C ALA A 56 0.01 25.92 12.68
N ILE A 57 0.81 24.92 13.06
CA ILE A 57 1.68 24.19 12.13
C ILE A 57 0.86 23.38 11.13
N ASP A 58 -0.20 22.72 11.56
CA ASP A 58 -1.11 22.01 10.66
C ASP A 58 -1.82 22.93 9.68
N ALA A 59 -2.31 24.07 10.17
CA ALA A 59 -2.94 25.08 9.32
C ALA A 59 -1.95 25.60 8.26
N ALA A 60 -0.68 25.80 8.62
CA ALA A 60 0.37 26.17 7.68
C ALA A 60 0.63 25.07 6.63
N ARG A 61 0.71 23.80 7.04
CA ARG A 61 0.84 22.66 6.10
C ARG A 61 -0.31 22.62 5.10
N GLN A 62 -1.55 22.72 5.58
CA GLN A 62 -2.74 22.74 4.73
C GLN A 62 -2.77 23.95 3.80
N THR A 63 -2.32 25.12 4.28
CA THR A 63 -2.26 26.34 3.47
C THR A 63 -1.25 26.19 2.33
N ILE A 64 -0.03 25.73 2.63
CA ILE A 64 1.01 25.49 1.62
C ILE A 64 0.50 24.49 0.58
N ARG A 65 -0.12 23.38 1.04
CA ARG A 65 -0.72 22.36 0.18
C ARG A 65 -1.79 22.94 -0.74
N SER A 66 -2.80 23.61 -0.17
CA SER A 66 -3.95 24.13 -0.91
C SER A 66 -3.52 25.19 -1.93
N GLN A 67 -2.55 26.04 -1.59
CA GLN A 67 -2.01 27.02 -2.54
C GLN A 67 -1.22 26.36 -3.67
N ALA A 68 -0.52 25.25 -3.39
CA ALA A 68 0.17 24.48 -4.43
C ALA A 68 -0.82 23.79 -5.37
N GLU A 69 -1.86 23.15 -4.82
CA GLU A 69 -2.97 22.55 -5.59
C GLU A 69 -3.64 23.59 -6.50
N GLN A 70 -3.98 24.77 -5.95
CA GLN A 70 -4.59 25.86 -6.72
C GLN A 70 -3.68 26.34 -7.87
N ALA A 71 -2.38 26.49 -7.62
CA ALA A 71 -1.43 26.89 -8.66
C ALA A 71 -1.33 25.84 -9.80
N VAL A 72 -1.45 24.55 -9.48
CA VAL A 72 -1.53 23.50 -10.50
C VAL A 72 -2.86 23.57 -11.27
N LEU A 73 -4.00 23.71 -10.58
CA LEU A 73 -5.33 23.78 -11.22
C LEU A 73 -5.55 25.02 -12.08
N GLN A 74 -4.77 26.09 -11.89
CA GLN A 74 -4.80 27.26 -12.78
C GLN A 74 -4.32 26.93 -14.20
N ASN A 75 -3.60 25.83 -14.40
CA ASN A 75 -3.21 25.39 -15.73
C ASN A 75 -4.39 24.69 -16.45
N PRO A 76 -4.88 25.22 -17.60
CA PRO A 76 -6.00 24.65 -18.32
C PRO A 76 -5.82 23.17 -18.69
N GLN A 77 -4.57 22.71 -18.86
CA GLN A 77 -4.27 21.31 -19.19
C GLN A 77 -4.72 20.33 -18.09
N PHE A 78 -4.91 20.80 -16.84
CA PHE A 78 -5.32 19.99 -15.69
C PHE A 78 -6.79 20.18 -15.29
N GLN A 79 -7.56 20.93 -16.08
CA GLN A 79 -8.99 21.13 -15.83
C GLN A 79 -9.77 19.80 -15.79
N GLY A 80 -10.55 19.57 -14.73
CA GLY A 80 -11.30 18.32 -14.54
C GLY A 80 -10.55 17.22 -13.77
N LEU A 81 -9.31 17.49 -13.32
CA LEU A 81 -8.66 16.72 -12.27
C LEU A 81 -9.07 17.23 -10.88
N THR A 82 -9.06 16.35 -9.89
CA THR A 82 -9.22 16.67 -8.46
C THR A 82 -7.98 16.23 -7.68
N PHE A 83 -7.78 16.91 -6.56
CA PHE A 83 -6.81 16.57 -5.53
C PHE A 83 -7.59 16.08 -4.32
N ASP A 84 -7.56 14.77 -4.10
CA ASP A 84 -8.26 14.14 -2.99
C ASP A 84 -7.25 13.84 -1.89
N ALA A 85 -7.52 14.30 -0.66
CA ALA A 85 -6.69 14.00 0.51
C ALA A 85 -7.46 13.13 1.51
N PRO A 86 -7.58 11.81 1.28
CA PRO A 86 -8.33 10.91 2.14
C PRO A 86 -7.54 10.63 3.43
N GLY A 87 -7.53 11.57 4.35
CA GLY A 87 -6.85 11.44 5.65
C GLY A 87 -7.52 12.31 6.72
N THR A 88 -7.28 11.98 7.99
CA THR A 88 -7.71 12.84 9.11
C THR A 88 -6.65 13.92 9.29
N PRO A 89 -6.98 15.21 9.08
CA PRO A 89 -6.01 16.29 9.25
C PRO A 89 -5.49 16.34 10.69
N GLY A 90 -4.18 16.54 10.88
CA GLY A 90 -3.59 16.72 12.21
C GLY A 90 -2.06 16.63 12.25
N PHE A 91 -1.49 17.02 13.40
CA PHE A 91 -0.06 17.27 13.59
C PHE A 91 0.80 16.04 13.46
N ARG A 92 0.22 14.86 13.68
CA ARG A 92 0.93 13.59 13.50
C ARG A 92 0.50 12.85 12.25
N SER A 93 -0.42 13.42 11.48
CA SER A 93 -0.92 12.82 10.25
C SER A 93 -0.02 13.18 9.08
N ASP A 94 0.26 12.18 8.28
CA ASP A 94 0.71 12.32 6.90
C ASP A 94 -0.36 12.98 6.03
N ILE A 95 0.06 13.58 4.92
CA ILE A 95 -0.81 14.18 3.91
C ILE A 95 -0.65 13.39 2.62
N ASP A 96 -1.54 12.43 2.41
CA ASP A 96 -1.62 11.71 1.14
C ASP A 96 -2.54 12.45 0.17
N ILE A 97 -2.05 12.74 -1.05
CA ILE A 97 -2.81 13.46 -2.08
C ILE A 97 -2.94 12.58 -3.32
N GLY A 98 -4.16 12.12 -3.60
CA GLY A 98 -4.51 11.48 -4.86
C GLY A 98 -4.79 12.52 -5.94
N VAL A 99 -4.15 12.40 -7.09
CA VAL A 99 -4.39 13.23 -8.27
C VAL A 99 -5.13 12.40 -9.30
N ARG A 100 -6.42 12.69 -9.54
CA ARG A 100 -7.27 11.85 -10.39
C ARG A 100 -8.34 12.63 -11.15
N PRO A 101 -8.95 12.07 -12.21
CA PRO A 101 -10.10 12.68 -12.86
C PRO A 101 -11.29 12.79 -11.91
N ALA A 102 -12.04 13.90 -12.00
CA ALA A 102 -13.22 14.13 -11.18
C ALA A 102 -14.33 13.09 -11.43
N ASP A 103 -14.44 12.58 -12.66
CA ASP A 103 -15.42 11.57 -13.06
C ASP A 103 -14.74 10.48 -13.90
N THR A 104 -14.42 9.36 -13.25
CA THR A 104 -13.84 8.19 -13.92
C THR A 104 -14.88 7.32 -14.63
N SER A 105 -16.18 7.49 -14.34
CA SER A 105 -17.25 6.63 -14.86
C SER A 105 -17.45 6.76 -16.38
N ARG A 106 -17.02 7.88 -16.95
CA ARG A 106 -17.11 8.17 -18.39
C ARG A 106 -15.89 7.72 -19.18
N LEU A 107 -14.84 7.24 -18.52
CA LEU A 107 -13.58 6.87 -19.14
C LEU A 107 -13.63 5.42 -19.65
N THR A 108 -14.48 5.19 -20.65
CA THR A 108 -14.79 3.84 -21.19
C THR A 108 -13.91 3.42 -22.37
N THR A 109 -13.04 4.30 -22.87
CA THR A 109 -12.13 3.99 -23.99
C THR A 109 -10.67 3.99 -23.54
N PRO A 110 -9.81 3.10 -24.07
CA PRO A 110 -8.39 3.05 -23.72
C PRO A 110 -7.67 4.37 -23.92
N GLU A 111 -7.96 5.09 -25.00
CA GLU A 111 -7.33 6.37 -25.31
C GLU A 111 -7.79 7.50 -24.36
N ALA A 112 -9.06 7.51 -23.92
CA ALA A 112 -9.50 8.44 -22.88
C ALA A 112 -8.78 8.18 -21.55
N VAL A 113 -8.67 6.90 -21.14
CA VAL A 113 -7.93 6.51 -19.95
C VAL A 113 -6.45 6.87 -20.06
N ALA A 114 -5.82 6.62 -21.22
CA ALA A 114 -4.41 6.93 -21.46
C ALA A 114 -4.12 8.43 -21.30
N ARG A 115 -4.99 9.30 -21.85
CA ARG A 115 -4.88 10.75 -21.68
C ARG A 115 -4.97 11.16 -20.22
N GLU A 116 -5.95 10.64 -19.49
CA GLU A 116 -6.15 11.01 -18.09
C GLU A 116 -5.04 10.50 -17.17
N ILE A 117 -4.48 9.31 -17.42
CA ILE A 117 -3.27 8.82 -16.71
C ILE A 117 -2.09 9.77 -16.95
N GLN A 118 -1.90 10.20 -18.20
CA GLN A 118 -0.83 11.13 -18.55
C GLN A 118 -1.03 12.48 -17.82
N ARG A 119 -2.23 13.07 -17.90
CA ARG A 119 -2.57 14.35 -17.27
C ARG A 119 -2.44 14.30 -15.75
N ALA A 120 -2.98 13.26 -15.10
CA ALA A 120 -2.84 13.05 -13.66
C ALA A 120 -1.38 12.91 -13.23
N GLY A 121 -0.58 12.20 -14.03
CA GLY A 121 0.86 12.09 -13.82
C GLY A 121 1.59 13.43 -13.90
N GLU A 122 1.32 14.21 -14.94
CA GLU A 122 1.92 15.54 -15.13
C GLU A 122 1.48 16.54 -14.06
N ALA A 123 0.23 16.45 -13.59
CA ALA A 123 -0.30 17.25 -12.50
C ALA A 123 0.35 16.89 -11.15
N ALA A 124 0.55 15.60 -10.87
CA ALA A 124 1.29 15.13 -9.70
C ALA A 124 2.75 15.63 -9.71
N ASP A 125 3.43 15.53 -10.85
CA ASP A 125 4.79 16.06 -11.02
C ASP A 125 4.83 17.59 -10.84
N ALA A 126 3.81 18.31 -11.31
CA ALA A 126 3.68 19.76 -11.12
C ALA A 126 3.43 20.12 -9.65
N LEU A 127 2.59 19.36 -8.94
CA LEU A 127 2.30 19.56 -7.52
C LEU A 127 3.55 19.35 -6.67
N ASN A 128 4.31 18.27 -6.91
CA ASN A 128 5.58 18.03 -6.21
C ASN A 128 6.55 19.20 -6.41
N ARG A 129 6.71 19.70 -7.65
CA ARG A 129 7.56 20.87 -7.94
C ARG A 129 7.09 22.13 -7.23
N GLU A 130 5.78 22.38 -7.20
CA GLU A 130 5.21 23.57 -6.58
C GLU A 130 5.33 23.54 -5.06
N ILE A 131 5.14 22.37 -4.42
CA ILE A 131 5.42 22.19 -2.99
C ILE A 131 6.89 22.43 -2.71
N THR A 132 7.80 21.81 -3.48
CA THR A 132 9.26 22.01 -3.32
C THR A 132 9.65 23.48 -3.48
N ARG A 133 9.07 24.20 -4.44
CA ARG A 133 9.31 25.63 -4.65
C ARG A 133 8.90 26.47 -3.44
N ARG A 134 7.76 26.12 -2.80
CA ARG A 134 7.21 26.86 -1.65
C ARG A 134 7.96 26.57 -0.35
N THR A 135 8.39 25.33 -0.15
CA THR A 135 9.02 24.88 1.09
C THR A 135 10.55 24.97 1.06
N GLY A 136 11.14 24.94 -0.14
CA GLY A 136 12.58 24.82 -0.35
C GLY A 136 13.12 23.41 -0.05
N GLY A 137 12.26 22.40 0.09
CA GLY A 137 12.65 21.03 0.40
C GLY A 137 11.74 19.98 -0.25
N GLU A 138 12.11 18.71 -0.12
CA GLU A 138 11.32 17.59 -0.63
C GLU A 138 9.94 17.54 0.09
N PRO A 139 8.82 17.27 -0.61
CA PRO A 139 7.47 17.26 -0.01
C PRO A 139 7.31 16.26 1.15
N ASP A 140 7.74 15.00 1.00
CA ASP A 140 7.73 13.97 2.06
C ASP A 140 8.49 14.46 3.29
N ARG A 141 9.68 15.01 3.09
CA ARG A 141 10.52 15.47 4.20
C ARG A 141 9.99 16.74 4.86
N THR A 142 9.47 17.70 4.10
CA THR A 142 9.17 19.03 4.63
C THR A 142 7.76 19.13 5.21
N LEU A 143 6.81 18.40 4.62
CA LEU A 143 5.39 18.47 4.98
C LEU A 143 4.76 17.11 5.29
N ASP A 144 5.48 15.99 5.13
CA ASP A 144 4.89 14.63 5.12
C ASP A 144 3.86 14.44 4.01
N VAL A 145 4.11 15.07 2.86
CA VAL A 145 3.18 15.01 1.73
C VAL A 145 3.64 13.96 0.73
N ASN A 146 2.79 12.98 0.47
CA ASN A 146 2.94 12.03 -0.63
C ASN A 146 1.90 12.33 -1.72
N VAL A 147 2.32 12.33 -2.98
CA VAL A 147 1.44 12.61 -4.12
C VAL A 147 1.32 11.39 -5.02
N TYR A 148 0.09 10.96 -5.28
CA TYR A 148 -0.25 9.72 -5.95
C TYR A 148 -0.97 9.99 -7.27
N PRO A 149 -0.30 9.84 -8.42
CA PRO A 149 -0.98 9.96 -9.71
C PRO A 149 -1.93 8.78 -9.95
N TRP A 150 -3.08 9.08 -10.55
CA TRP A 150 -4.05 8.07 -10.96
C TRP A 150 -3.48 7.11 -12.01
N THR A 151 -3.70 5.81 -11.80
CA THR A 151 -3.18 4.73 -12.65
C THR A 151 -4.21 4.20 -13.64
N GLY A 152 -5.46 4.64 -13.57
CA GLY A 152 -6.54 4.13 -14.42
C GLY A 152 -7.09 2.77 -13.99
N ILE A 153 -6.64 2.23 -12.85
CA ILE A 153 -6.95 0.86 -12.43
C ILE A 153 -8.44 0.65 -12.10
N ASP A 154 -9.14 1.72 -11.73
CA ASP A 154 -10.58 1.77 -11.41
C ASP A 154 -11.44 2.23 -12.60
N ALA A 155 -10.84 2.55 -13.76
CA ALA A 155 -11.59 2.93 -14.95
C ALA A 155 -12.48 1.77 -15.44
N PRO A 156 -13.70 2.05 -15.95
CA PRO A 156 -14.64 1.02 -16.42
C PRO A 156 -14.30 0.54 -17.84
N LEU A 157 -13.04 0.16 -18.08
CA LEU A 157 -12.63 -0.43 -19.35
C LEU A 157 -13.17 -1.85 -19.47
N GLN A 158 -13.89 -2.13 -20.56
CA GLN A 158 -14.39 -3.46 -20.84
C GLN A 158 -13.21 -4.38 -21.22
N VAL A 159 -12.94 -5.38 -20.37
CA VAL A 159 -11.95 -6.42 -20.66
C VAL A 159 -12.62 -7.53 -21.46
N PRO A 160 -12.11 -7.88 -22.66
CA PRO A 160 -12.63 -9.01 -23.42
C PRO A 160 -12.58 -10.31 -22.60
N ALA A 161 -13.61 -11.15 -22.69
CA ALA A 161 -13.71 -12.39 -21.90
C ALA A 161 -12.45 -13.27 -21.99
N GLY A 162 -11.86 -13.41 -23.18
CA GLY A 162 -10.63 -14.18 -23.41
C GLY A 162 -9.35 -13.59 -22.78
N GLN A 163 -9.39 -12.38 -22.23
CA GLN A 163 -8.27 -11.74 -21.53
C GLN A 163 -8.46 -11.66 -20.01
N GLN A 164 -9.68 -11.89 -19.48
CA GLN A 164 -9.96 -11.73 -18.05
C GLN A 164 -9.02 -12.56 -17.16
N GLY A 165 -8.80 -13.83 -17.52
CA GLY A 165 -7.86 -14.70 -16.84
C GLY A 165 -6.43 -14.17 -16.74
N ARG A 166 -5.94 -13.58 -17.83
CA ARG A 166 -4.60 -12.97 -17.88
C ARG A 166 -4.53 -11.70 -17.04
N VAL A 167 -5.60 -10.90 -17.00
CA VAL A 167 -5.71 -9.72 -16.14
C VAL A 167 -5.72 -10.12 -14.65
N THR A 168 -6.52 -11.11 -14.27
CA THR A 168 -6.54 -11.65 -12.89
C THR A 168 -5.17 -12.17 -12.50
N ARG A 169 -4.51 -12.95 -13.37
CA ARG A 169 -3.14 -13.41 -13.14
C ARG A 169 -2.16 -12.26 -12.95
N ALA A 170 -2.24 -11.19 -13.74
CA ALA A 170 -1.35 -10.03 -13.59
C ALA A 170 -1.46 -9.41 -12.20
N PHE A 171 -2.67 -9.29 -11.64
CA PHE A 171 -2.86 -8.82 -10.26
C PHE A 171 -2.47 -9.86 -9.20
N ASP A 172 -2.66 -11.15 -9.45
CA ASP A 172 -2.18 -12.21 -8.57
C ASP A 172 -0.65 -12.19 -8.45
N VAL A 173 0.06 -12.03 -9.57
CA VAL A 173 1.52 -11.85 -9.61
C VAL A 173 1.91 -10.57 -8.91
N ALA A 174 1.21 -9.46 -9.17
CA ALA A 174 1.50 -8.19 -8.54
C ALA A 174 1.48 -8.26 -7.00
N SER A 175 0.46 -8.90 -6.42
CA SER A 175 0.40 -9.08 -4.96
C SER A 175 1.56 -9.94 -4.41
N LEU A 176 2.12 -10.88 -5.19
CA LEU A 176 3.34 -11.62 -4.83
C LEU A 176 4.61 -10.75 -4.98
N VAL A 177 4.65 -9.83 -5.94
CA VAL A 177 5.74 -8.85 -6.07
C VAL A 177 5.81 -7.98 -4.81
N GLU A 178 4.66 -7.54 -4.29
CA GLU A 178 4.59 -6.79 -3.03
C GLU A 178 5.22 -7.58 -1.88
N LEU A 179 4.83 -8.85 -1.70
CA LEU A 179 5.44 -9.73 -0.70
C LEU A 179 6.93 -9.88 -0.90
N ARG A 180 7.39 -10.12 -2.13
CA ARG A 180 8.82 -10.30 -2.40
C ARG A 180 9.64 -9.04 -2.05
N ARG A 181 9.07 -7.86 -2.27
CA ARG A 181 9.74 -6.58 -1.97
C ARG A 181 9.85 -6.33 -0.47
N THR A 182 8.97 -6.92 0.35
CA THR A 182 8.95 -6.69 1.81
C THR A 182 9.57 -7.84 2.61
N MET A 183 9.46 -9.08 2.13
CA MET A 183 10.07 -10.26 2.75
C MET A 183 11.56 -10.38 2.40
N SER A 184 12.33 -11.04 3.29
CA SER A 184 13.66 -11.52 2.92
C SER A 184 13.56 -12.61 1.83
N PRO A 185 14.63 -12.84 1.04
CA PRO A 185 14.65 -13.91 0.06
C PRO A 185 14.30 -15.29 0.65
N GLU A 186 14.77 -15.57 1.87
CA GLU A 186 14.53 -16.82 2.58
C GLU A 186 13.06 -16.94 3.02
N ALA A 187 12.49 -15.88 3.58
CA ALA A 187 11.09 -15.86 3.99
C ALA A 187 10.15 -16.02 2.79
N PHE A 188 10.48 -15.39 1.65
CA PHE A 188 9.71 -15.54 0.42
C PHE A 188 9.81 -16.96 -0.16
N ALA A 189 11.00 -17.57 -0.12
CA ALA A 189 11.19 -18.97 -0.53
C ALA A 189 10.40 -19.93 0.36
N GLN A 190 10.43 -19.75 1.69
CA GLN A 190 9.64 -20.54 2.62
C GLN A 190 8.13 -20.40 2.36
N PHE A 191 7.65 -19.17 2.13
CA PHE A 191 6.26 -18.90 1.81
C PHE A 191 5.83 -19.59 0.49
N ARG A 192 6.68 -19.51 -0.54
CA ARG A 192 6.50 -20.25 -1.80
C ARG A 192 6.37 -21.75 -1.54
N ASP A 193 7.31 -22.33 -0.80
CA ASP A 193 7.35 -23.78 -0.57
C ASP A 193 6.14 -24.25 0.24
N GLN A 194 5.67 -23.45 1.21
CA GLN A 194 4.42 -23.70 1.96
C GLN A 194 3.19 -23.71 1.05
N MET A 195 3.11 -22.79 0.08
CA MET A 195 2.02 -22.79 -0.89
C MET A 195 2.11 -23.96 -1.86
N LEU A 196 3.30 -24.30 -2.34
CA LEU A 196 3.50 -25.43 -3.25
C LEU A 196 3.20 -26.77 -2.57
N ALA A 197 3.43 -26.89 -1.26
CA ALA A 197 3.11 -28.07 -0.48
C ALA A 197 1.60 -28.35 -0.40
N GLN A 198 0.73 -27.39 -0.75
CA GLN A 198 -0.72 -27.60 -0.82
C GLN A 198 -1.16 -28.47 -2.02
N PHE A 199 -0.26 -28.71 -2.99
CA PHE A 199 -0.54 -29.49 -4.19
C PHE A 199 0.41 -30.69 -4.26
N ASN A 200 -0.13 -31.91 -4.27
CA ASN A 200 0.63 -33.17 -4.28
C ASN A 200 0.33 -34.00 -5.55
N PRO A 201 0.88 -33.60 -6.72
CA PRO A 201 0.60 -34.26 -7.99
C PRO A 201 1.06 -35.73 -8.05
N ASN A 202 1.87 -36.18 -7.09
CA ASN A 202 2.45 -37.51 -7.04
C ASN A 202 1.71 -38.46 -6.08
N ASP A 203 0.60 -38.03 -5.47
CA ASP A 203 -0.18 -38.90 -4.59
C ASP A 203 -0.70 -40.14 -5.37
N PRO A 204 -0.21 -41.35 -5.06
CA PRO A 204 -0.62 -42.55 -5.77
C PRO A 204 -2.10 -42.87 -5.54
N ASN A 205 -2.69 -42.40 -4.44
CA ASN A 205 -4.07 -42.67 -4.07
C ASN A 205 -5.07 -41.71 -4.71
N SER A 206 -4.61 -40.59 -5.28
CA SER A 206 -5.48 -39.60 -5.93
C SER A 206 -5.91 -40.03 -7.33
N PRO A 207 -7.15 -39.75 -7.79
CA PRO A 207 -7.55 -40.03 -9.17
C PRO A 207 -6.66 -39.34 -10.21
N ALA A 208 -6.51 -39.93 -11.40
CA ALA A 208 -5.66 -39.38 -12.47
C ALA A 208 -6.03 -37.95 -12.89
N GLY A 209 -7.33 -37.61 -12.85
CA GLY A 209 -7.81 -36.25 -13.09
C GLY A 209 -7.36 -35.26 -12.01
N GLN A 210 -7.39 -35.66 -10.74
CA GLN A 210 -6.93 -34.85 -9.61
C GLN A 210 -5.41 -34.62 -9.68
N ARG A 211 -4.62 -35.67 -9.94
CA ARG A 211 -3.16 -35.52 -10.12
C ARG A 211 -2.80 -34.53 -11.24
N ARG A 212 -3.53 -34.57 -12.37
CA ARG A 212 -3.34 -33.61 -13.47
C ARG A 212 -3.68 -32.18 -13.06
N PHE A 213 -4.81 -32.01 -12.36
CA PHE A 213 -5.22 -30.71 -11.83
C PHE A 213 -4.20 -30.13 -10.84
N GLU A 214 -3.71 -30.94 -9.91
CA GLU A 214 -2.70 -30.54 -8.93
C GLU A 214 -1.36 -30.21 -9.61
N ALA A 215 -0.95 -30.98 -10.62
CA ALA A 215 0.25 -30.69 -11.42
C ALA A 215 0.14 -29.35 -12.15
N GLN A 216 -1.02 -29.06 -12.76
CA GLN A 216 -1.28 -27.78 -13.44
C GLN A 216 -1.28 -26.61 -12.47
N SER A 217 -1.98 -26.74 -11.34
CA SER A 217 -2.05 -25.70 -10.29
C SER A 217 -0.66 -25.41 -9.72
N ARG A 218 0.12 -26.45 -9.44
CA ARG A 218 1.49 -26.33 -8.97
C ARG A 218 2.38 -25.61 -9.98
N ALA A 219 2.40 -26.05 -11.24
CA ALA A 219 3.21 -25.42 -12.29
C ALA A 219 2.84 -23.95 -12.51
N GLN A 220 1.55 -23.63 -12.43
CA GLN A 220 1.08 -22.27 -12.54
C GLN A 220 1.54 -21.39 -11.37
N LEU A 221 1.47 -21.91 -10.14
CA LEU A 221 1.94 -21.21 -8.96
C LEU A 221 3.46 -20.99 -9.01
N GLU A 222 4.24 -21.99 -9.42
CA GLU A 222 5.69 -21.86 -9.63
C GLU A 222 6.01 -20.77 -10.68
N ALA A 223 5.24 -20.70 -11.76
CA ALA A 223 5.38 -19.63 -12.76
C ALA A 223 5.07 -18.24 -12.16
N GLN A 224 3.99 -18.10 -11.39
CA GLN A 224 3.64 -16.83 -10.74
C GLN A 224 4.72 -16.36 -9.76
N PHE A 225 5.31 -17.26 -8.97
CA PHE A 225 6.41 -16.92 -8.05
C PHE A 225 7.69 -16.51 -8.79
N ARG A 226 8.04 -17.20 -9.87
CA ARG A 226 9.19 -16.81 -10.72
C ARG A 226 8.99 -15.45 -11.35
N GLU A 227 7.80 -15.20 -11.90
CA GLU A 227 7.44 -13.92 -12.51
C GLU A 227 7.48 -12.79 -11.47
N ALA A 228 6.93 -13.02 -10.28
CA ALA A 228 6.96 -12.06 -9.18
C ALA A 228 8.39 -11.71 -8.74
N GLN A 229 9.27 -12.71 -8.64
CA GLN A 229 10.69 -12.52 -8.34
C GLN A 229 11.36 -11.63 -9.40
N GLN A 230 11.19 -11.97 -10.68
CA GLN A 230 11.78 -11.22 -11.80
C GLN A 230 11.31 -9.77 -11.84
N ILE A 231 10.01 -9.52 -11.62
CA ILE A 231 9.47 -8.16 -11.58
C ILE A 231 10.02 -7.39 -10.37
N ALA A 232 10.06 -8.00 -9.18
CA ALA A 232 10.61 -7.37 -7.98
C ALA A 232 12.07 -6.97 -8.17
N ASP A 233 12.90 -7.87 -8.70
CA ASP A 233 14.32 -7.62 -8.93
C ASP A 233 14.55 -6.56 -10.00
N ARG A 234 13.76 -6.60 -11.09
CA ARG A 234 13.81 -5.58 -12.16
C ARG A 234 13.46 -4.20 -11.63
N LEU A 235 12.41 -4.06 -10.83
CA LEU A 235 12.00 -2.77 -10.25
C LEU A 235 13.06 -2.25 -9.28
N THR A 236 13.58 -3.11 -8.39
CA THR A 236 14.65 -2.75 -7.45
C THR A 236 15.91 -2.30 -8.19
N SER A 237 16.33 -3.05 -9.22
CA SER A 237 17.50 -2.73 -10.03
C SER A 237 17.33 -1.42 -10.82
N ALA A 238 16.12 -1.16 -11.34
CA ALA A 238 15.82 0.09 -12.02
C ALA A 238 15.93 1.30 -11.08
N VAL A 239 15.41 1.19 -9.84
CA VAL A 239 15.54 2.24 -8.83
C VAL A 239 17.00 2.45 -8.44
N GLN A 240 17.76 1.38 -8.20
CA GLN A 240 19.19 1.49 -7.88
C GLN A 240 20.00 2.15 -9.01
N THR A 241 19.69 1.81 -10.26
CA THR A 241 20.34 2.39 -11.44
C THR A 241 20.07 3.90 -11.52
N GLU A 242 18.82 4.34 -11.34
CA GLU A 242 18.49 5.76 -11.33
C GLU A 242 19.08 6.48 -10.12
N ALA A 243 19.11 5.85 -8.94
CA ALA A 243 19.72 6.43 -7.74
C ALA A 243 21.24 6.64 -7.93
N GLN A 244 21.92 5.71 -8.59
CA GLN A 244 23.34 5.84 -8.94
C GLN A 244 23.56 6.97 -9.96
N ARG A 245 22.69 7.11 -10.96
CA ARG A 245 22.75 8.21 -11.93
C ARG A 245 22.56 9.56 -11.24
N LEU A 246 21.62 9.65 -10.30
CA LEU A 246 21.35 10.84 -9.49
C LEU A 246 22.50 11.17 -8.53
N ALA A 247 23.24 10.18 -8.03
CA ALA A 247 24.42 10.44 -7.20
C ALA A 247 25.50 11.24 -7.93
N THR A 248 25.62 11.06 -9.26
CA THR A 248 26.52 11.84 -10.11
C THR A 248 25.90 13.16 -10.56
N ALA A 249 24.63 13.16 -10.97
CA ALA A 249 23.96 14.34 -11.51
C ALA A 249 23.60 15.39 -10.44
N GLU A 250 23.28 14.94 -9.23
CA GLU A 250 22.77 15.77 -8.12
C GLU A 250 23.47 15.38 -6.80
N PRO A 251 24.79 15.63 -6.66
CA PRO A 251 25.58 15.17 -5.51
C PRO A 251 25.12 15.77 -4.16
N GLY A 252 24.36 16.87 -4.19
CA GLY A 252 23.78 17.51 -3.00
C GLY A 252 22.53 16.81 -2.45
N LEU A 253 21.93 15.85 -3.17
CA LEU A 253 20.80 15.08 -2.66
C LEU A 253 21.26 14.09 -1.59
N SER A 254 20.49 13.96 -0.51
CA SER A 254 20.68 12.88 0.47
C SER A 254 20.45 11.51 -0.17
N GLU A 255 20.98 10.44 0.42
CA GLU A 255 20.74 9.07 -0.08
C GLU A 255 19.25 8.75 -0.19
N ARG A 256 18.47 9.08 0.85
CA ARG A 256 17.01 8.90 0.85
C ARG A 256 16.34 9.74 -0.24
N GLY A 257 16.74 11.01 -0.39
CA GLY A 257 16.23 11.89 -1.44
C GLY A 257 16.51 11.33 -2.84
N ARG A 258 17.70 10.78 -3.07
CA ARG A 258 18.06 10.08 -4.32
C ARG A 258 17.18 8.85 -4.56
N GLN A 259 16.92 8.04 -3.54
CA GLN A 259 16.06 6.86 -3.66
C GLN A 259 14.61 7.25 -4.02
N ILE A 260 14.04 8.24 -3.33
CA ILE A 260 12.69 8.76 -3.63
C ILE A 260 12.64 9.27 -5.08
N ARG A 261 13.62 10.10 -5.47
CA ARG A 261 13.68 10.67 -6.81
C ARG A 261 13.88 9.61 -7.90
N ALA A 262 14.70 8.60 -7.64
CA ALA A 262 14.88 7.46 -8.52
C ALA A 262 13.58 6.67 -8.71
N GLN A 263 12.85 6.42 -7.63
CA GLN A 263 11.55 5.75 -7.66
C GLN A 263 10.51 6.55 -8.46
N GLU A 264 10.46 7.88 -8.31
CA GLU A 264 9.63 8.76 -9.15
C GLU A 264 9.98 8.62 -10.65
N MET A 265 11.28 8.58 -10.99
CA MET A 265 11.72 8.44 -12.38
C MET A 265 11.35 7.08 -12.98
N VAL A 266 11.47 6.00 -12.20
CA VAL A 266 11.00 4.67 -12.60
C VAL A 266 9.48 4.65 -12.78
N MET A 267 8.73 5.27 -11.87
CA MET A 267 7.27 5.42 -11.98
C MET A 267 6.87 6.18 -13.26
N GLN A 268 7.56 7.28 -13.59
CA GLN A 268 7.33 8.02 -14.83
C GLN A 268 7.61 7.17 -16.08
N SER A 269 8.64 6.33 -16.04
CA SER A 269 8.95 5.39 -17.12
C SER A 269 7.84 4.35 -17.31
N ILE A 270 7.36 3.77 -16.20
CA ILE A 270 6.21 2.84 -16.22
C ILE A 270 4.95 3.53 -16.74
N ARG A 271 4.67 4.76 -16.30
CA ARG A 271 3.53 5.58 -16.77
C ARG A 271 3.56 5.76 -18.28
N ARG A 272 4.71 6.10 -18.86
CA ARG A 272 4.87 6.22 -20.34
C ARG A 272 4.56 4.90 -21.04
N ARG A 273 5.04 3.77 -20.50
CA ARG A 273 4.74 2.43 -21.04
C ARG A 273 3.25 2.08 -20.92
N LEU A 274 2.60 2.43 -19.81
CA LEU A 274 1.17 2.21 -19.58
C LEU A 274 0.32 2.99 -20.59
N VAL A 275 0.62 4.27 -20.78
CA VAL A 275 -0.03 5.12 -21.79
C VAL A 275 0.18 4.56 -23.20
N ALA A 276 1.39 4.09 -23.51
CA ALA A 276 1.67 3.46 -24.81
C ALA A 276 0.89 2.14 -24.99
N ALA A 277 0.82 1.28 -23.96
CA ALA A 277 0.08 0.02 -24.01
C ALA A 277 -1.42 0.22 -24.24
N LEU A 278 -2.02 1.23 -23.60
CA LEU A 278 -3.43 1.60 -23.82
C LEU A 278 -3.71 2.12 -25.24
N ARG A 279 -2.69 2.60 -25.95
CA ARG A 279 -2.78 3.10 -27.33
C ARG A 279 -2.51 2.03 -28.39
N GLN A 280 -2.09 0.83 -28.00
CA GLN A 280 -1.89 -0.28 -28.93
C GLN A 280 -3.23 -0.80 -29.47
N THR A 281 -3.22 -1.30 -30.70
CA THR A 281 -4.39 -1.94 -31.32
C THR A 281 -3.99 -3.32 -31.86
N PRO A 282 -4.54 -4.43 -31.32
CA PRO A 282 -5.45 -4.49 -30.16
C PRO A 282 -4.74 -4.16 -28.83
N VAL A 283 -5.50 -3.73 -27.82
CA VAL A 283 -4.97 -3.51 -26.46
C VAL A 283 -4.73 -4.86 -25.78
N ASP A 284 -3.53 -5.05 -25.21
CA ASP A 284 -3.26 -6.13 -24.26
C ASP A 284 -3.62 -5.67 -22.84
N HIS A 285 -4.82 -6.05 -22.37
CA HIS A 285 -5.33 -5.65 -21.06
C HIS A 285 -4.52 -6.26 -19.91
N ALA A 286 -3.86 -7.40 -20.13
CA ALA A 286 -3.02 -8.02 -19.10
C ALA A 286 -1.72 -7.22 -18.91
N GLU A 287 -1.13 -6.73 -20.00
CA GLU A 287 0.01 -5.81 -19.95
C GLU A 287 -0.37 -4.47 -19.30
N VAL A 288 -1.55 -3.94 -19.63
CA VAL A 288 -2.09 -2.74 -18.96
C VAL A 288 -2.23 -2.98 -17.45
N ALA A 289 -2.86 -4.07 -17.03
CA ALA A 289 -3.03 -4.41 -15.62
C ALA A 289 -1.68 -4.57 -14.88
N ARG A 290 -0.70 -5.24 -15.52
CA ARG A 290 0.66 -5.37 -14.99
C ARG A 290 1.33 -4.00 -14.80
N LEU A 291 1.25 -3.12 -15.80
CA LEU A 291 1.86 -1.78 -15.72
C LEU A 291 1.15 -0.87 -14.72
N GLN A 292 -0.18 -0.97 -14.59
CA GLN A 292 -0.94 -0.29 -13.54
C GLN A 292 -0.47 -0.71 -12.14
N ALA A 293 -0.32 -2.02 -11.94
CA ALA A 293 0.15 -2.58 -10.69
C ALA A 293 1.60 -2.15 -10.36
N GLU A 294 2.49 -2.19 -11.33
CA GLU A 294 3.88 -1.73 -11.15
C GLU A 294 3.96 -0.25 -10.83
N MET A 295 3.13 0.58 -11.47
CA MET A 295 3.05 2.01 -11.16
C MET A 295 2.61 2.24 -9.71
N LEU A 296 1.63 1.47 -9.23
CA LEU A 296 1.18 1.52 -7.82
C LEU A 296 2.25 1.05 -6.84
N MET A 297 3.01 -0.01 -7.15
CA MET A 297 4.12 -0.46 -6.27
C MET A 297 5.25 0.55 -6.14
N MET A 298 5.38 1.46 -7.11
CA MET A 298 6.32 2.58 -7.04
C MET A 298 5.76 3.76 -6.26
N GLN A 299 4.51 3.73 -5.80
CA GLN A 299 3.98 4.76 -4.92
C GLN A 299 4.33 4.47 -3.45
N PRO A 300 4.69 5.48 -2.64
CA PRO A 300 5.03 5.29 -1.22
C PRO A 300 3.86 4.68 -0.44
N GLY A 301 4.09 3.60 0.32
CA GLY A 301 3.05 3.02 1.20
C GLY A 301 1.79 2.48 0.49
N ALA A 302 1.79 2.45 -0.85
CA ALA A 302 0.65 2.02 -1.64
C ALA A 302 0.59 0.50 -1.78
N TYR A 303 -0.61 0.00 -2.08
CA TYR A 303 -0.82 -1.40 -2.46
C TYR A 303 -0.69 -1.54 -3.97
N GLY A 304 0.04 -2.55 -4.41
CA GLY A 304 0.34 -2.81 -5.83
C GLY A 304 -0.83 -3.34 -6.65
N THR A 305 -1.99 -3.62 -6.05
CA THR A 305 -3.17 -4.15 -6.74
C THR A 305 -4.43 -3.29 -6.52
N ARG A 306 -5.38 -3.36 -7.47
CA ARG A 306 -6.70 -2.72 -7.32
C ARG A 306 -7.39 -3.20 -6.06
N ALA A 307 -7.37 -4.50 -5.82
CA ALA A 307 -7.95 -5.13 -4.63
C ALA A 307 -7.20 -4.69 -3.36
N GLY A 308 -5.87 -4.58 -3.41
CA GLY A 308 -5.09 -3.98 -2.34
C GLY A 308 -5.56 -2.57 -1.98
N ILE A 309 -5.69 -1.65 -2.93
CA ILE A 309 -6.12 -0.28 -2.61
C ILE A 309 -7.60 -0.21 -2.24
N ALA A 310 -8.44 -0.74 -3.12
CA ALA A 310 -9.87 -0.55 -3.05
C ALA A 310 -10.47 -1.34 -1.87
N ASP A 311 -10.04 -2.59 -1.64
CA ASP A 311 -10.53 -3.38 -0.51
C ASP A 311 -9.83 -3.00 0.80
N VAL A 312 -8.52 -2.76 0.82
CA VAL A 312 -7.86 -2.44 2.10
C VAL A 312 -8.28 -1.06 2.63
N VAL A 313 -8.39 -0.06 1.76
CA VAL A 313 -8.71 1.33 2.15
C VAL A 313 -10.23 1.59 2.14
N GLY A 314 -10.92 1.16 1.09
CA GLY A 314 -12.35 1.47 0.91
C GLY A 314 -13.28 0.59 1.75
N PHE A 315 -12.84 -0.63 2.09
CA PHE A 315 -13.69 -1.63 2.75
C PHE A 315 -13.14 -2.03 4.12
N GLN A 316 -11.94 -2.60 4.17
CA GLN A 316 -11.37 -3.19 5.37
C GLN A 316 -10.95 -2.15 6.42
N GLN A 317 -10.61 -0.91 6.02
CA GLN A 317 -10.37 0.17 6.97
C GLN A 317 -11.65 0.60 7.71
N PRO A 318 -12.76 0.95 7.03
CA PRO A 318 -14.05 1.14 7.68
C PRO A 318 -14.50 -0.04 8.56
N LEU A 319 -14.18 -1.27 8.17
CA LEU A 319 -14.46 -2.48 8.95
C LEU A 319 -13.59 -2.63 10.18
N ALA A 320 -12.28 -2.36 10.05
CA ALA A 320 -11.39 -2.29 11.21
C ALA A 320 -11.78 -1.15 12.17
N ARG A 321 -12.56 -0.17 11.67
CA ARG A 321 -13.23 0.91 12.42
C ARG A 321 -14.67 0.57 12.85
N ALA A 322 -15.16 -0.65 12.65
CA ALA A 322 -16.51 -1.04 13.09
C ALA A 322 -16.75 -0.86 14.60
N ALA A 323 -15.69 -0.85 15.42
CA ALA A 323 -15.79 -0.50 16.84
C ALA A 323 -16.24 0.96 17.12
N ASP A 324 -16.10 1.86 16.14
CA ASP A 324 -16.51 3.27 16.23
C ASP A 324 -17.94 3.49 15.67
N SER A 325 -18.55 2.46 15.07
CA SER A 325 -19.87 2.52 14.47
C SER A 325 -20.89 1.81 15.34
N THR A 326 -21.97 2.50 15.70
CA THR A 326 -23.11 1.91 16.42
C THR A 326 -24.00 1.05 15.51
N THR A 327 -23.80 1.11 14.20
CA THR A 327 -24.67 0.46 13.21
C THR A 327 -23.92 -0.60 12.43
N HIS A 328 -24.43 -1.83 12.49
CA HIS A 328 -23.88 -2.98 11.82
C HIS A 328 -24.91 -3.55 10.85
N TYR A 329 -24.44 -4.06 9.71
CA TYR A 329 -25.27 -4.61 8.65
C TYR A 329 -24.87 -6.06 8.38
N PRO A 330 -25.85 -6.96 8.21
CA PRO A 330 -25.57 -8.32 7.81
C PRO A 330 -25.13 -8.38 6.34
N VAL A 331 -24.09 -9.16 6.05
CA VAL A 331 -23.71 -9.55 4.69
C VAL A 331 -23.36 -11.03 4.63
N ASP A 332 -23.69 -11.65 3.50
CA ASP A 332 -23.37 -13.05 3.25
C ASP A 332 -21.94 -13.17 2.74
N THR A 333 -21.20 -14.10 3.33
CA THR A 333 -19.89 -14.53 2.87
C THR A 333 -20.02 -15.52 1.71
N MET A 334 -18.92 -15.81 1.02
CA MET A 334 -18.92 -16.72 -0.13
C MET A 334 -19.30 -18.18 0.23
N ASP A 335 -19.25 -18.57 1.51
CA ASP A 335 -19.71 -19.88 1.98
C ASP A 335 -21.13 -19.87 2.58
N GLY A 336 -21.84 -18.75 2.49
CA GLY A 336 -23.21 -18.60 2.97
C GLY A 336 -23.34 -18.29 4.47
N ARG A 337 -22.23 -18.11 5.20
CA ARG A 337 -22.29 -17.56 6.57
C ARG A 337 -22.60 -16.07 6.53
N GLN A 338 -23.36 -15.59 7.51
CA GLN A 338 -23.64 -14.16 7.67
C GLN A 338 -22.64 -13.53 8.64
N ILE A 339 -22.07 -12.39 8.26
CA ILE A 339 -21.23 -11.56 9.13
C ILE A 339 -21.79 -10.15 9.25
N GLN A 340 -21.34 -9.43 10.27
CA GLN A 340 -21.73 -8.04 10.53
C GLN A 340 -20.64 -7.08 10.06
N ILE A 341 -21.02 -6.06 9.28
CA ILE A 341 -20.11 -5.04 8.73
C ILE A 341 -20.55 -3.61 9.10
N SER A 342 -19.63 -2.66 9.09
CA SER A 342 -19.95 -1.25 9.34
C SER A 342 -20.65 -0.59 8.15
N GLU A 343 -21.34 0.53 8.40
CA GLU A 343 -22.03 1.30 7.34
C GLU A 343 -21.10 1.71 6.19
N GLY A 344 -19.91 2.21 6.51
CA GLY A 344 -18.93 2.60 5.48
C GLY A 344 -18.50 1.41 4.60
N ALA A 345 -18.46 0.21 5.19
CA ALA A 345 -18.15 -1.01 4.47
C ALA A 345 -19.31 -1.45 3.56
N ARG A 346 -20.55 -1.33 4.03
CA ARG A 346 -21.76 -1.61 3.23
C ARG A 346 -21.83 -0.69 2.01
N GLN A 347 -21.71 0.62 2.21
CA GLN A 347 -21.71 1.60 1.12
C GLN A 347 -20.61 1.35 0.09
N TYR A 348 -19.47 0.82 0.54
CA TYR A 348 -18.41 0.40 -0.36
C TYR A 348 -18.82 -0.82 -1.20
N MET A 349 -19.37 -1.87 -0.59
CA MET A 349 -19.85 -3.06 -1.31
C MET A 349 -20.95 -2.72 -2.31
N GLU A 350 -21.89 -1.85 -1.94
CA GLU A 350 -22.98 -1.42 -2.84
C GLU A 350 -22.48 -0.71 -4.08
N ARG A 351 -21.38 0.06 -3.96
CA ARG A 351 -20.75 0.74 -5.10
C ARG A 351 -19.90 -0.16 -5.97
N THR A 352 -19.31 -1.22 -5.40
CA THR A 352 -18.29 -2.03 -6.08
C THR A 352 -18.75 -3.44 -6.47
N GLY A 353 -19.87 -3.90 -5.91
CA GLY A 353 -20.40 -5.26 -6.09
C GLY A 353 -19.76 -6.27 -5.14
N ALA A 354 -20.32 -7.49 -5.15
CA ALA A 354 -19.74 -8.62 -4.42
C ALA A 354 -18.42 -9.05 -5.09
N ARG A 355 -17.35 -9.13 -4.29
CA ARG A 355 -16.01 -9.47 -4.80
C ARG A 355 -15.81 -10.96 -4.97
N GLY A 356 -15.02 -11.29 -6.00
CA GLY A 356 -14.56 -12.65 -6.23
C GLY A 356 -13.45 -13.07 -5.26
N LEU A 357 -13.24 -14.37 -5.16
CA LEU A 357 -12.23 -14.98 -4.30
C LEU A 357 -10.79 -14.52 -4.60
N ALA A 358 -10.48 -14.24 -5.88
CA ALA A 358 -9.17 -13.72 -6.30
C ALA A 358 -8.85 -12.36 -5.70
N GLU A 359 -9.82 -11.45 -5.65
CA GLU A 359 -9.61 -10.11 -5.10
C GLU A 359 -9.39 -10.16 -3.58
N GLN A 360 -10.12 -11.04 -2.87
CA GLN A 360 -9.88 -11.29 -1.45
C GLN A 360 -8.46 -11.85 -1.21
N ALA A 361 -8.03 -12.80 -2.04
CA ALA A 361 -6.68 -13.36 -1.96
C ALA A 361 -5.60 -12.32 -2.20
N GLN A 362 -5.75 -11.47 -3.21
CA GLN A 362 -4.83 -10.36 -3.51
C GLN A 362 -4.78 -9.36 -2.35
N SER A 363 -5.92 -8.98 -1.79
CA SER A 363 -6.00 -8.03 -0.67
C SER A 363 -5.33 -8.58 0.60
N ALA A 364 -5.56 -9.85 0.94
CA ALA A 364 -4.90 -10.50 2.08
C ALA A 364 -3.39 -10.61 1.88
N THR A 365 -2.95 -10.97 0.66
CA THR A 365 -1.54 -11.02 0.27
C THR A 365 -0.88 -9.64 0.44
N SER A 366 -1.54 -8.58 -0.02
CA SER A 366 -1.02 -7.21 0.09
C SER A 366 -1.00 -6.73 1.55
N SER A 367 -1.99 -7.12 2.37
CA SER A 367 -1.99 -6.86 3.82
C SER A 367 -0.88 -7.60 4.54
N LEU A 368 -0.56 -8.83 4.14
CA LEU A 368 0.59 -9.56 4.67
C LEU A 368 1.91 -8.87 4.28
N ALA A 369 2.04 -8.37 3.05
CA ALA A 369 3.22 -7.63 2.63
C ALA A 369 3.46 -6.39 3.50
N GLN A 370 2.39 -5.64 3.81
CA GLN A 370 2.47 -4.51 4.73
C GLN A 370 2.78 -4.94 6.17
N MET A 371 2.21 -6.05 6.63
CA MET A 371 2.53 -6.60 7.95
C MET A 371 4.02 -6.90 8.06
N GLU A 372 4.60 -7.63 7.10
CA GLU A 372 6.04 -7.94 7.01
C GLU A 372 6.91 -6.68 7.01
N ALA A 373 6.51 -5.63 6.29
CA ALA A 373 7.24 -4.36 6.25
C ALA A 373 7.35 -3.65 7.60
N HIS A 374 6.49 -4.00 8.57
CA HIS A 374 6.54 -3.48 9.94
C HIS A 374 7.17 -4.45 10.95
N MET A 375 7.62 -5.64 10.52
CA MET A 375 8.18 -6.67 11.41
C MET A 375 9.65 -6.40 11.74
N HIS A 376 9.88 -5.51 12.70
CA HIS A 376 11.19 -5.27 13.28
C HIS A 376 11.17 -5.44 14.80
N GLN A 377 12.25 -5.98 15.37
CA GLN A 377 12.36 -6.15 16.81
C GLN A 377 12.37 -4.77 17.49
N PRO A 378 11.39 -4.48 18.37
CA PRO A 378 11.31 -3.18 19.00
C PRO A 378 12.42 -3.03 20.04
N THR A 379 13.07 -1.87 20.06
CA THR A 379 14.09 -1.49 21.06
C THR A 379 13.56 -0.52 22.11
N SER A 380 12.27 -0.18 22.05
CA SER A 380 11.58 0.65 23.04
C SER A 380 10.09 0.33 23.12
N GLN A 381 9.46 0.68 24.23
CA GLN A 381 8.02 0.52 24.42
C GLN A 381 7.20 1.22 23.34
N ALA A 382 7.60 2.41 22.88
CA ALA A 382 6.91 3.13 21.81
C ALA A 382 6.92 2.33 20.49
N GLN A 383 8.07 1.75 20.12
CA GLN A 383 8.19 0.88 18.96
C GLN A 383 7.40 -0.42 19.14
N ALA A 384 7.38 -0.99 20.34
CA ALA A 384 6.60 -2.19 20.63
C ALA A 384 5.09 -1.94 20.46
N ILE A 385 4.58 -0.82 20.97
CA ILE A 385 3.17 -0.44 20.77
C ILE A 385 2.85 -0.23 19.29
N GLU A 386 3.74 0.41 18.53
CA GLU A 386 3.53 0.62 17.10
C GLU A 386 3.54 -0.69 16.31
N LEU A 387 4.50 -1.59 16.59
CA LEU A 387 4.53 -2.95 16.05
C LEU A 387 3.19 -3.67 16.30
N LEU A 388 2.66 -3.58 17.52
CA LEU A 388 1.39 -4.22 17.88
C LEU A 388 0.20 -3.60 17.15
N ARG A 389 0.18 -2.28 16.96
CA ARG A 389 -0.86 -1.60 16.18
C ARG A 389 -0.88 -2.07 14.74
N GLN A 390 0.28 -2.13 14.09
CA GLN A 390 0.38 -2.58 12.70
C GLN A 390 0.05 -4.07 12.59
N THR A 391 0.59 -4.90 13.50
CA THR A 391 0.26 -6.34 13.61
C THR A 391 -1.26 -6.53 13.71
N TYR A 392 -1.92 -5.82 14.61
CA TYR A 392 -3.37 -5.87 14.80
C TYR A 392 -4.12 -5.43 13.53
N LYS A 393 -3.76 -4.27 12.98
CA LYS A 393 -4.40 -3.69 11.79
C LYS A 393 -4.36 -4.64 10.60
N TYR A 394 -3.20 -5.21 10.27
CA TYR A 394 -3.05 -6.06 9.09
C TYR A 394 -3.56 -7.48 9.31
N SER A 395 -3.42 -8.05 10.51
CA SER A 395 -4.01 -9.36 10.82
C SER A 395 -5.54 -9.35 10.74
N ARG A 396 -6.20 -8.29 11.22
CA ARG A 396 -7.66 -8.12 11.07
C ARG A 396 -8.11 -8.04 9.60
N ARG A 397 -7.33 -7.40 8.74
CA ARG A 397 -7.60 -7.30 7.31
C ARG A 397 -7.55 -8.67 6.64
N ILE A 398 -6.52 -9.46 6.98
CA ILE A 398 -6.35 -10.84 6.49
C ILE A 398 -7.48 -11.74 6.99
N GLU A 399 -7.80 -11.68 8.29
CA GLU A 399 -8.91 -12.43 8.90
C GLU A 399 -10.22 -12.15 8.18
N TYR A 400 -10.48 -10.89 7.90
CA TYR A 400 -11.69 -10.47 7.22
C TYR A 400 -11.75 -11.03 5.79
N ALA A 401 -10.67 -10.90 5.01
CA ALA A 401 -10.60 -11.47 3.67
C ALA A 401 -10.80 -12.99 3.69
N SER A 402 -10.18 -13.70 4.64
CA SER A 402 -10.38 -15.14 4.84
C SER A 402 -11.83 -15.47 5.21
N THR A 403 -12.48 -14.68 6.06
CA THR A 403 -13.88 -14.87 6.45
C THR A 403 -14.82 -14.64 5.28
N MET A 404 -14.66 -13.54 4.54
CA MET A 404 -15.46 -13.24 3.35
C MET A 404 -15.32 -14.31 2.27
N ALA A 405 -14.12 -14.82 2.08
CA ALA A 405 -13.85 -15.94 1.18
C ALA A 405 -14.39 -17.28 1.67
N GLY A 406 -14.92 -17.36 2.88
CA GLY A 406 -15.34 -18.60 3.53
C GLY A 406 -14.19 -19.54 3.87
N ALA A 407 -12.95 -19.04 3.90
CA ALA A 407 -11.72 -19.78 4.15
C ALA A 407 -11.24 -19.66 5.62
N GLY A 408 -12.00 -18.98 6.47
CA GLY A 408 -11.65 -18.77 7.87
C GLY A 408 -12.08 -19.92 8.78
N ASP A 409 -11.10 -20.65 9.31
CA ASP A 409 -11.20 -21.29 10.64
C ASP A 409 -11.22 -20.20 11.73
N SER A 410 -11.78 -20.53 12.89
CA SER A 410 -11.92 -19.65 14.05
C SER A 410 -10.58 -19.00 14.43
N VAL A 411 -10.50 -17.68 14.26
CA VAL A 411 -9.37 -16.87 14.75
C VAL A 411 -9.47 -16.75 16.28
N PRO A 412 -8.35 -16.78 17.03
CA PRO A 412 -8.37 -16.39 18.43
C PRO A 412 -8.87 -14.95 18.53
N GLU A 413 -10.08 -14.76 19.08
CA GLU A 413 -10.78 -13.49 19.23
C GLU A 413 -9.79 -12.41 19.68
N MET A 414 -9.49 -11.46 18.80
CA MET A 414 -8.88 -10.22 19.24
C MET A 414 -10.00 -9.32 19.74
N SER A 415 -10.03 -9.10 21.05
CA SER A 415 -10.97 -8.21 21.72
C SER A 415 -11.13 -6.88 20.97
N ARG A 416 -12.39 -6.45 20.86
CA ARG A 416 -12.90 -5.31 20.06
C ARG A 416 -12.35 -3.93 20.48
N HIS A 417 -11.45 -3.82 21.46
CA HIS A 417 -11.09 -2.56 22.15
C HIS A 417 -9.58 -2.24 22.19
N THR A 418 -8.82 -2.64 21.17
CA THR A 418 -7.34 -2.72 21.20
C THR A 418 -6.64 -1.62 20.39
N ARG A 419 -7.00 -0.34 20.58
CA ARG A 419 -6.26 0.79 19.98
C ARG A 419 -5.45 1.61 20.97
N GLU A 420 -5.87 1.63 22.22
CA GLU A 420 -5.14 2.34 23.27
C GLU A 420 -3.86 1.59 23.64
N PRO A 421 -2.73 2.29 23.83
CA PRO A 421 -1.46 1.67 24.24
C PRO A 421 -1.61 0.75 25.46
N ALA A 422 -2.36 1.19 26.48
CA ALA A 422 -2.58 0.40 27.69
C ALA A 422 -3.37 -0.90 27.42
N SER A 423 -4.31 -0.89 26.47
CA SER A 423 -5.08 -2.09 26.10
C SER A 423 -4.24 -3.07 25.29
N LEU A 424 -3.42 -2.57 24.37
CA LEU A 424 -2.46 -3.40 23.62
C LEU A 424 -1.43 -4.04 24.56
N GLN A 425 -0.93 -3.27 25.53
CA GLN A 425 -0.01 -3.77 26.52
C GLN A 425 -0.62 -4.90 27.36
N ARG A 426 -1.81 -4.68 27.94
CA ARG A 426 -2.52 -5.72 28.71
C ARG A 426 -2.82 -6.97 27.88
N MET A 427 -3.18 -6.82 26.61
CA MET A 427 -3.44 -7.93 25.70
C MET A 427 -2.18 -8.80 25.53
N VAL A 428 -1.04 -8.16 25.26
CA VAL A 428 0.23 -8.87 25.06
C VAL A 428 0.73 -9.50 26.35
N GLU A 429 0.69 -8.79 27.47
CA GLU A 429 1.09 -9.34 28.78
C GLU A 429 0.18 -10.51 29.20
N GLY A 430 -1.11 -10.44 28.88
CA GLY A 430 -2.07 -11.54 29.07
C GLY A 430 -1.70 -12.76 28.22
N TRP A 431 -1.49 -12.56 26.93
CA TRP A 431 -1.06 -13.61 26.00
C TRP A 431 0.29 -14.21 26.41
N ALA A 432 1.27 -13.39 26.79
CA ALA A 432 2.60 -13.81 27.19
C ALA A 432 2.54 -14.71 28.43
N ARG A 433 1.74 -14.34 29.44
CA ARG A 433 1.48 -15.18 30.62
C ARG A 433 0.86 -16.51 30.26
N GLN A 434 -0.12 -16.53 29.35
CA GLN A 434 -0.78 -17.76 28.91
C GLN A 434 0.17 -18.70 28.14
N ASN A 435 1.15 -18.15 27.42
CA ASN A 435 2.06 -18.91 26.57
C ASN A 435 3.47 -19.09 27.17
N GLY A 436 3.66 -18.74 28.45
CA GLY A 436 4.95 -18.88 29.13
C GLY A 436 6.07 -17.99 28.55
N VAL A 437 5.73 -16.91 27.86
CA VAL A 437 6.70 -15.98 27.27
C VAL A 437 7.12 -14.97 28.34
N GLY A 438 8.34 -15.13 28.87
CA GLY A 438 8.95 -14.17 29.80
C GLY A 438 9.65 -13.00 29.09
N GLY A 439 10.24 -12.10 29.87
CA GLY A 439 11.06 -10.99 29.37
C GLY A 439 10.40 -9.62 29.47
N THR A 440 11.02 -8.61 28.85
CA THR A 440 10.50 -7.25 28.80
C THR A 440 9.24 -7.16 27.94
N PHE A 441 8.49 -6.06 28.07
CA PHE A 441 7.31 -5.82 27.23
C PHE A 441 7.65 -5.87 25.73
N GLU A 442 8.79 -5.33 25.33
CA GLU A 442 9.28 -5.35 23.95
C GLU A 442 9.51 -6.78 23.43
N GLN A 443 10.09 -7.64 24.26
CA GLN A 443 10.33 -9.06 23.92
C GLN A 443 9.01 -9.82 23.79
N GLN A 444 8.06 -9.57 24.70
CA GLN A 444 6.73 -10.16 24.65
C GLN A 444 5.94 -9.68 23.42
N ALA A 445 6.01 -8.39 23.11
CA ALA A 445 5.36 -7.79 21.94
C ALA A 445 5.92 -8.36 20.64
N TRP A 446 7.25 -8.54 20.56
CA TRP A 446 7.90 -9.17 19.42
C TRP A 446 7.44 -10.63 19.22
N ALA A 447 7.42 -11.42 20.30
CA ALA A 447 6.96 -12.81 20.25
C ALA A 447 5.48 -12.91 19.80
N TYR A 448 4.62 -12.03 20.32
CA TYR A 448 3.22 -11.94 19.90
C TYR A 448 3.09 -11.61 18.41
N ALA A 449 3.83 -10.60 17.93
CA ALA A 449 3.80 -10.19 16.53
C ALA A 449 4.26 -11.33 15.61
N GLN A 450 5.32 -12.07 15.98
CA GLN A 450 5.79 -13.24 15.24
C GLN A 450 4.76 -14.37 15.18
N SER A 451 4.08 -14.65 16.30
CA SER A 451 2.98 -15.62 16.33
C SER A 451 1.85 -15.23 15.38
N ARG A 452 1.44 -13.96 15.40
CA ARG A 452 0.41 -13.44 14.49
C ARG A 452 0.86 -13.44 13.04
N LEU A 453 2.14 -13.19 12.76
CA LEU A 453 2.69 -13.30 11.41
C LEU A 453 2.62 -14.73 10.87
N GLY A 454 2.95 -15.72 11.71
CA GLY A 454 2.82 -17.14 11.34
C GLY A 454 1.39 -17.52 10.96
N TRP A 455 0.41 -17.10 11.76
CA TRP A 455 -1.01 -17.28 11.42
C TRP A 455 -1.39 -16.56 10.11
N ALA A 456 -0.95 -15.31 9.95
CA ALA A 456 -1.26 -14.50 8.78
C ALA A 456 -0.72 -15.12 7.48
N ARG A 457 0.51 -15.64 7.51
CA ARG A 457 1.10 -16.39 6.39
C ARG A 457 0.24 -17.59 6.02
N GLN A 458 -0.15 -18.41 6.99
CA GLN A 458 -0.99 -19.58 6.74
C GLN A 458 -2.38 -19.21 6.18
N ALA A 459 -3.00 -18.15 6.71
CA ALA A 459 -4.30 -17.67 6.22
C ALA A 459 -4.22 -17.24 4.75
N VAL A 460 -3.15 -16.54 4.36
CA VAL A 460 -2.92 -16.15 2.96
C VAL A 460 -2.63 -17.38 2.09
N VAL A 461 -1.85 -18.36 2.55
CA VAL A 461 -1.62 -19.64 1.85
C VAL A 461 -2.95 -20.32 1.53
N ASN A 462 -3.82 -20.49 2.54
CA ASN A 462 -5.12 -21.12 2.39
C ASN A 462 -6.00 -20.37 1.37
N LEU A 463 -6.05 -19.04 1.50
CA LEU A 463 -6.89 -18.19 0.66
C LEU A 463 -6.45 -18.19 -0.81
N ARG A 464 -5.13 -18.06 -1.06
CA ARG A 464 -4.58 -18.11 -2.42
C ARG A 464 -4.73 -19.50 -3.03
N THR A 465 -4.55 -20.56 -2.25
CA THR A 465 -4.77 -21.95 -2.71
C THR A 465 -6.20 -22.15 -3.15
N ARG A 466 -7.18 -21.72 -2.33
CA ARG A 466 -8.60 -21.78 -2.69
C ARG A 466 -8.90 -20.97 -3.96
N SER A 467 -8.33 -19.76 -4.07
CA SER A 467 -8.50 -18.92 -5.25
C SER A 467 -7.98 -19.60 -6.51
N LEU A 468 -6.75 -20.10 -6.47
CA LEU A 468 -6.14 -20.80 -7.60
C LEU A 468 -6.96 -22.03 -7.99
N THR A 469 -7.40 -22.82 -7.01
CA THR A 469 -8.24 -24.00 -7.26
C THR A 469 -9.53 -23.64 -7.98
N GLN A 470 -10.21 -22.56 -7.58
CA GLN A 470 -11.41 -22.08 -8.27
C GLN A 470 -11.11 -21.58 -9.69
N GLN A 471 -10.01 -20.84 -9.86
CA GLN A 471 -9.63 -20.29 -11.16
C GLN A 471 -9.26 -21.39 -12.17
N VAL A 472 -8.54 -22.44 -11.74
CA VAL A 472 -8.18 -23.58 -12.59
C VAL A 472 -9.41 -24.45 -12.90
N SER A 473 -10.28 -24.71 -11.92
CA SER A 473 -11.48 -25.56 -12.12
C SER A 473 -12.50 -24.92 -13.07
N THR A 474 -12.58 -23.59 -13.09
CA THR A 474 -13.46 -22.83 -14.01
C THR A 474 -12.83 -22.58 -15.37
N GLY A 475 -11.58 -22.99 -15.60
CA GLY A 475 -10.84 -22.68 -16.84
C GLY A 475 -10.54 -21.19 -17.00
N SER A 476 -10.64 -20.41 -15.91
CA SER A 476 -10.44 -18.97 -15.92
C SER A 476 -8.98 -18.59 -16.09
N LEU A 477 -8.03 -19.49 -15.84
CA LEU A 477 -6.61 -19.27 -16.10
C LEU A 477 -6.16 -20.03 -17.36
N PRO A 478 -5.43 -19.38 -18.29
CA PRO A 478 -4.78 -20.12 -19.35
C PRO A 478 -3.78 -21.11 -18.76
N PRO A 479 -3.58 -22.29 -19.35
CA PRO A 479 -2.52 -23.21 -18.93
C PRO A 479 -1.20 -22.46 -18.92
N ALA A 480 -0.30 -22.83 -17.99
CA ALA A 480 1.08 -22.37 -18.01
C ALA A 480 1.68 -22.78 -19.35
N ARG A 481 1.65 -21.89 -20.35
CA ARG A 481 2.25 -22.15 -21.65
C ARG A 481 3.76 -22.03 -21.50
N ASP A 482 4.46 -23.02 -22.02
CA ASP A 482 5.85 -22.87 -22.46
C ASP A 482 5.87 -21.79 -23.55
N ASP A 483 6.50 -20.66 -23.27
CA ASP A 483 6.73 -19.58 -24.24
C ASP A 483 7.72 -19.96 -25.37
N GLU A 484 7.97 -21.25 -25.62
CA GLU A 484 9.02 -21.72 -26.55
C GLU A 484 8.53 -22.26 -27.91
N ARG A 485 7.27 -22.11 -28.32
CA ARG A 485 6.88 -22.51 -29.69
C ARG A 485 6.04 -21.49 -30.44
N ARG A 486 6.71 -20.39 -30.84
CA ARG A 486 6.50 -19.73 -32.14
C ARG A 486 7.82 -19.15 -32.65
N GLN A 487 8.57 -19.97 -33.39
CA GLN A 487 9.33 -19.52 -34.56
C GLN A 487 8.83 -20.32 -35.75
#